data_AF-A0A329T2F0-F1
#
_entry.id   AF-A0A329T2F0-F1
#
_cell.length_a   1.000
_cell.length_b   1.000
_cell.length_c   1.000
_cell.angle_alpha   90.00
_cell.angle_beta   90.00
_cell.angle_gamma   90.00
#
_symmetry.space_group_name_H-M   'P 1'
#
loop_
_entity.id
_entity.type
_entity.pdbx_description
1 polymer ?
#
loop_
_entity_poly.entity_id
_entity_poly.type
_entity_poly.pdbx_seq_one_letter_code
_entity_poly.pdbx_strand_id
1 'polypeptide(L)'
;MFALRAQYHTAIAMSPSQAAFGRDMLFDYPTKVDWSQQQHRKERQIQRQNERENQTRLEYEYQPDDFVMIARNGPGYPNYNKRTKVPFGSIVSAALSY
;
A
#
# COMPACT_ATOMS: atom_id res chain seq x y z
N MET A 1 -6.16 25.78 0.17
CA MET A 1 -4.67 25.77 0.20
C MET A 1 -4.07 25.63 -1.20
N PHE A 2 -3.08 26.47 -1.54
CA PHE A 2 -2.35 26.48 -2.83
C PHE A 2 -1.07 25.61 -2.81
N ALA A 3 -0.26 25.74 -1.76
CA ALA A 3 1.05 25.10 -1.64
C ALA A 3 1.04 23.58 -1.89
N LEU A 4 0.11 22.83 -1.30
CA LEU A 4 0.02 21.37 -1.46
C LEU A 4 -0.18 20.91 -2.92
N ARG A 5 -0.82 21.73 -3.76
CA ARG A 5 -1.10 21.40 -5.17
C ARG A 5 0.02 21.82 -6.12
N ALA A 6 0.84 22.78 -5.71
CA ALA A 6 2.00 23.29 -6.45
C ALA A 6 3.32 22.59 -6.06
N GLN A 7 3.37 21.93 -4.90
CA GLN A 7 4.54 21.17 -4.46
C GLN A 7 4.85 20.00 -5.40
N TYR A 8 6.14 19.77 -5.63
CA TYR A 8 6.64 18.63 -6.38
C TYR A 8 6.54 17.36 -5.52
N HIS A 9 5.76 16.38 -5.97
CA HIS A 9 5.58 15.13 -5.25
C HIS A 9 6.60 14.10 -5.73
N THR A 10 7.55 13.69 -4.88
CA THR A 10 8.70 12.85 -5.28
C THR A 10 8.31 11.43 -5.72
N ALA A 11 7.24 10.86 -5.16
CA ALA A 11 6.80 9.51 -5.54
C ALA A 11 6.17 9.46 -6.95
N ILE A 12 5.55 10.56 -7.38
CA ILE A 12 4.91 10.67 -8.71
C ILE A 12 5.85 11.43 -9.68
N ALA A 13 6.83 12.13 -9.14
CA ALA A 13 7.79 12.98 -9.83
C ALA A 13 7.11 14.11 -10.65
N MET A 14 6.02 14.66 -10.11
CA MET A 14 5.26 15.79 -10.67
C MET A 14 4.43 16.48 -9.58
N SER A 15 3.88 17.66 -9.86
CA SER A 15 2.94 18.30 -8.93
C SER A 15 1.52 17.69 -9.06
N PRO A 16 0.72 17.65 -7.97
CA PRO A 16 -0.66 17.15 -8.04
C PRO A 16 -1.53 17.91 -9.05
N SER A 17 -1.28 19.20 -9.24
CA SER A 17 -1.98 20.02 -10.23
C SER A 17 -1.64 19.65 -11.67
N GLN A 18 -0.38 19.34 -11.96
CA GLN A 18 0.03 18.80 -13.27
C GLN A 18 -0.67 17.47 -13.56
N ALA A 19 -0.84 16.61 -12.54
CA ALA A 19 -1.49 15.31 -12.68
C ALA A 19 -3.00 15.43 -12.92
N ALA A 20 -3.67 16.33 -12.21
CA ALA A 20 -5.12 16.48 -12.28
C ALA A 20 -5.57 17.35 -13.46
N PHE A 21 -4.84 18.42 -13.76
CA PHE A 21 -5.28 19.47 -14.69
C PHE A 21 -4.38 19.62 -15.93
N GLY A 22 -3.29 18.85 -16.04
CA GLY A 22 -2.37 18.93 -17.17
C GLY A 22 -1.62 20.26 -17.28
N ARG A 23 -1.53 21.02 -16.19
CA ARG A 23 -0.80 22.30 -16.11
C ARG A 23 -0.18 22.50 -14.74
N ASP A 24 0.92 23.24 -14.68
CA ASP A 24 1.51 23.64 -13.41
C ASP A 24 0.75 24.82 -12.76
N MET A 25 0.85 24.95 -11.43
CA MET A 25 0.23 26.04 -10.68
C MET A 25 1.13 27.26 -10.49
N LEU A 26 2.45 27.09 -10.64
CA LEU A 26 3.42 28.19 -10.51
C LEU A 26 3.73 28.84 -11.87
N PHE A 27 3.83 28.03 -12.91
CA PHE A 27 4.16 28.47 -14.26
C PHE A 27 3.05 28.05 -15.23
N ASP A 28 2.77 28.89 -16.23
CA ASP A 28 1.84 28.55 -17.31
C ASP A 28 2.54 27.61 -18.32
N TYR A 29 2.71 26.36 -17.89
CA TYR A 29 3.38 25.32 -18.67
C TYR A 29 2.45 24.12 -18.86
N PRO A 30 2.14 23.72 -20.11
CA PRO A 30 1.32 22.55 -20.37
C PRO A 30 2.10 21.27 -20.07
N THR A 31 1.53 20.38 -19.27
CA THR A 31 2.13 19.09 -18.93
C THR A 31 1.33 17.94 -19.51
N LYS A 32 1.97 17.13 -20.36
CA LYS A 32 1.41 15.85 -20.82
C LYS A 32 1.81 14.76 -19.83
N VAL A 33 0.81 14.13 -19.23
CA VAL A 33 1.02 13.05 -18.27
C VAL A 33 1.00 11.72 -19.02
N ASP A 34 2.13 11.02 -18.99
CA ASP A 34 2.20 9.64 -19.45
C ASP A 34 1.77 8.69 -18.31
N TRP A 35 0.49 8.30 -18.34
CA TRP A 35 -0.08 7.40 -17.34
C TRP A 35 0.58 6.03 -17.37
N SER A 36 1.05 5.56 -18.52
CA SER A 36 1.73 4.27 -18.61
C SER A 36 3.03 4.32 -17.80
N GLN A 37 3.85 5.35 -18.01
CA GLN A 37 5.07 5.56 -17.23
C GLN A 37 4.76 5.71 -15.72
N GLN A 38 3.66 6.37 -15.38
CA GLN A 38 3.29 6.57 -13.98
C GLN A 38 2.87 5.27 -13.28
N GLN A 39 2.18 4.37 -13.98
CA GLN A 39 1.90 3.02 -13.47
C GLN A 39 3.20 2.24 -13.24
N HIS A 40 4.11 2.21 -14.23
CA HIS A 40 5.41 1.53 -14.09
C HIS A 40 6.25 2.08 -12.94
N ARG A 41 6.19 3.40 -12.66
CA ARG A 41 6.85 4.00 -11.49
C ARG A 41 6.23 3.49 -10.19
N LYS A 42 4.90 3.49 -10.11
CA LYS A 42 4.15 2.99 -8.94
C LYS A 42 4.46 1.53 -8.68
N GLU A 43 4.43 0.69 -9.70
CA GLU A 43 4.76 -0.74 -9.62
C GLU A 43 6.18 -0.96 -9.10
N ARG A 44 7.18 -0.24 -9.63
CA ARG A 44 8.56 -0.30 -9.13
C ARG A 44 8.68 0.13 -7.67
N GLN A 45 7.92 1.14 -7.26
CA GLN A 45 7.91 1.58 -5.86
C GLN A 45 7.28 0.52 -4.94
N ILE A 46 6.17 -0.08 -5.36
CA ILE A 46 5.53 -1.19 -4.65
C ILE A 46 6.49 -2.38 -4.53
N GLN A 47 7.15 -2.76 -5.62
CA GLN A 47 8.12 -3.85 -5.60
C GLN A 47 9.26 -3.56 -4.63
N ARG A 48 9.89 -2.38 -4.73
CA ARG A 48 10.96 -1.97 -3.82
C ARG A 48 10.49 -1.97 -2.36
N GLN A 49 9.27 -1.52 -2.09
CA GLN A 49 8.71 -1.51 -0.75
C GLN A 49 8.48 -2.95 -0.25
N ASN A 50 7.89 -3.81 -1.08
CA ASN A 50 7.66 -5.21 -0.75
C ASN A 50 8.98 -5.93 -0.47
N GLU A 51 10.02 -5.71 -1.30
CA GLU A 51 11.36 -6.25 -1.07
C GLU A 51 11.92 -5.77 0.27
N ARG A 52 11.83 -4.46 0.55
CA ARG A 52 12.30 -3.88 1.81
C ARG A 52 11.54 -4.42 3.03
N GLU A 53 10.22 -4.56 2.95
CA GLU A 53 9.39 -5.10 4.03
C GLU A 53 9.63 -6.60 4.23
N ASN A 54 9.85 -7.35 3.15
CA ASN A 54 10.15 -8.78 3.20
C ASN A 54 11.60 -9.09 3.58
N GLN A 55 12.55 -8.15 3.53
CA GLN A 55 13.95 -8.39 3.94
C GLN A 55 14.06 -8.89 5.39
N THR A 56 13.16 -8.45 6.27
CA THR A 56 13.11 -8.90 7.67
C THR A 56 12.19 -10.08 7.90
N ARG A 57 11.59 -10.64 6.84
CA ARG A 57 10.66 -11.77 6.95
C ARG A 57 11.46 -13.03 7.26
N LEU A 58 11.11 -13.69 8.36
CA LEU A 58 11.60 -15.02 8.67
C LEU A 58 10.82 -16.04 7.85
N GLU A 59 11.53 -16.91 7.14
CA GLU A 59 10.93 -18.08 6.50
C GLU A 59 10.43 -19.02 7.60
N TYR A 60 9.12 -19.21 7.66
CA TYR A 60 8.47 -20.10 8.61
C TYR A 60 7.35 -20.85 7.89
N GLU A 61 7.41 -22.18 7.95
CA GLU A 61 6.37 -23.06 7.43
C GLU A 61 5.36 -23.36 8.54
N TYR A 62 4.15 -22.82 8.41
CA TYR A 62 3.09 -22.98 9.40
C TYR A 62 2.51 -24.40 9.36
N GLN A 63 2.45 -25.05 10.52
CA GLN A 63 1.77 -26.33 10.70
C GLN A 63 0.31 -26.12 11.15
N PRO A 64 -0.62 -27.06 10.87
CA PRO A 64 -2.03 -26.92 11.23
C PRO A 64 -2.30 -26.63 12.72
N ASP A 65 -1.46 -27.17 13.61
CA ASP A 65 -1.53 -27.00 15.07
C ASP A 65 -0.86 -25.73 15.59
N ASP A 66 -0.17 -24.96 14.73
CA ASP A 66 0.49 -23.73 15.13
C ASP A 66 -0.53 -22.64 15.45
N PHE A 67 -0.26 -21.90 16.53
CA PHE A 67 -1.07 -20.75 16.88
C PHE A 67 -0.56 -19.50 16.15
N VAL A 68 -1.44 -18.91 15.34
CA VAL A 68 -1.16 -17.68 14.59
C VAL A 68 -1.92 -16.52 15.20
N MET A 69 -1.31 -15.33 15.19
CA MET A 69 -1.97 -14.10 15.57
C MET A 69 -2.68 -13.49 14.36
N ILE A 70 -3.98 -13.25 14.48
CA ILE A 70 -4.72 -12.52 13.45
C ILE A 70 -4.73 -11.04 13.80
N ALA A 71 -4.23 -10.20 12.89
CA ALA A 71 -4.39 -8.76 12.97
C ALA A 71 -5.82 -8.39 12.55
N ARG A 72 -6.65 -7.93 13.49
CA ARG A 72 -8.00 -7.43 13.20
C ARG A 72 -7.93 -5.94 12.87
N ASN A 73 -7.44 -5.64 11.66
CA ASN A 73 -7.34 -4.27 11.17
C ASN A 73 -8.39 -4.06 10.07
N GLY A 74 -9.56 -3.56 10.42
CA GLY A 74 -10.63 -3.25 9.46
C GLY A 74 -11.67 -2.27 10.02
N PRO A 75 -12.37 -1.52 9.15
CA PRO A 75 -13.41 -0.58 9.59
C PRO A 75 -14.54 -1.34 10.29
N GLY A 76 -14.89 -0.92 11.51
CA GLY A 76 -15.89 -1.58 12.36
C GLY A 76 -15.32 -2.51 13.43
N TYR A 77 -14.02 -2.82 13.39
CA TYR A 77 -13.33 -3.45 14.52
C TYR A 77 -12.76 -2.35 15.42
N PRO A 78 -13.21 -2.22 16.68
CA PRO A 78 -12.56 -1.30 17.61
C PRO A 78 -11.06 -1.59 17.68
N ASN A 79 -10.23 -0.54 17.77
CA ASN A 79 -8.77 -0.61 17.92
C ASN A 79 -8.41 -1.39 19.20
N TYR A 80 -8.53 -2.70 19.12
CA TYR A 80 -8.10 -3.62 20.15
C TYR A 80 -6.76 -4.14 19.70
N ASN A 81 -5.71 -3.76 20.43
CA ASN A 81 -4.42 -4.44 20.45
C ASN A 81 -4.53 -5.90 20.98
N LYS A 82 -5.71 -6.53 20.85
CA LYS A 82 -5.98 -7.92 21.26
C LYS A 82 -5.62 -8.80 20.08
N ARG A 83 -4.35 -9.20 20.04
CA ARG A 83 -3.89 -10.26 19.15
C ARG A 83 -4.43 -11.59 19.68
N THR A 84 -5.48 -12.11 19.05
CA THR A 84 -6.03 -13.42 19.42
C THR A 84 -5.18 -14.51 18.77
N LYS A 85 -4.68 -15.43 19.58
CA LYS A 85 -4.03 -16.66 19.10
C LYS A 85 -5.11 -17.64 18.69
N VAL A 86 -5.11 -18.08 17.44
CA VAL A 86 -5.99 -19.14 16.92
C VAL A 86 -5.15 -20.18 16.18
N PRO A 87 -5.56 -21.46 16.17
CA PRO A 87 -4.83 -22.49 15.42
C PRO A 87 -4.93 -22.23 13.91
N PHE A 88 -3.82 -22.39 13.19
CA PHE A 88 -3.72 -22.10 11.76
C PHE A 88 -4.75 -22.87 10.93
N GLY A 89 -4.99 -24.15 11.26
CA GLY A 89 -5.98 -24.98 10.57
C GLY A 89 -7.42 -24.42 10.59
N SER A 90 -7.79 -23.64 11.61
CA SER A 90 -9.12 -23.01 11.71
C SER A 90 -9.33 -21.87 10.71
N ILE A 91 -8.25 -21.20 10.29
CA ILE A 91 -8.30 -20.09 9.31
C ILE A 91 -8.55 -20.64 7.92
N VAL A 92 -7.85 -21.73 7.55
CA VAL A 92 -7.97 -22.37 6.23
C VAL A 92 -9.40 -22.88 5.99
N SER A 93 -9.99 -23.50 7.02
CA SER A 93 -11.39 -23.96 6.96
C SER A 93 -12.39 -22.81 6.78
N ALA A 94 -12.18 -21.67 7.45
CA ALA A 94 -13.04 -20.50 7.32
C ALA A 94 -12.92 -19.82 5.94
N ALA A 95 -11.72 -19.78 5.35
CA ALA A 95 -11.48 -19.17 4.04
C ALA A 95 -12.06 -19.98 2.87
N LEU A 96 -12.16 -21.31 3.02
CA LEU A 96 -12.75 -22.22 2.02
C LEU A 96 -14.27 -22.34 2.11
N SER A 97 -14.89 -21.72 3.12
CA SER A 97 -16.34 -21.78 3.37
C SER A 97 -17.12 -20.60 2.76
N TYR A 98 -16.50 -19.85 1.84
CA TYR A 98 -17.07 -18.70 1.14
C TYR A 98 -17.02 -18.87 -0.38
#